data_AF-A0A423KGA7-F1
#
_entry.id   AF-A0A423KGA7-F1
#
_cell.length_a   1.000
_cell.length_b   1.000
_cell.length_c   1.000
_cell.angle_alpha   90.00
_cell.angle_beta   90.00
_cell.angle_gamma   90.00
#
_symmetry.space_group_name_H-M   'P 1'
#
loop_
_entity.id
_entity.type
_entity.pdbx_description
1 polymer ?
#
loop_
_entity_poly.entity_id
_entity_poly.type
_entity_poly.pdbx_seq_one_letter_code
_entity_poly.pdbx_strand_id
1 'polypeptide(L)'
;MLLFIRRIQHLFASRDAIMSYVGAFANSDMSPDLLVITSIHRLPREAVRLCRLSDGLQMTLAPPRVHVLSNGIETFEEHVMAEVKKALKLNASLSLEKLPQRFGEYFVRYLRLTSEAQANYRNKAIMTYVIQQEFKRFYHSSYSITDCWRHVCCRCDEYDLALPTLGLVRSRLEGLNTDLRQKYRGI
;
A
#
# COMPACT_ATOMS: atom_id res chain seq x y z
N MET A 1 -29.13 30.74 -16.38
CA MET A 1 -27.96 31.11 -15.53
C MET A 1 -27.74 30.17 -14.34
N LEU A 2 -28.77 29.48 -13.82
CA LEU A 2 -28.64 28.51 -12.70
C LEU A 2 -28.01 27.15 -13.07
N LEU A 3 -28.03 26.76 -14.34
CA LEU A 3 -27.43 25.49 -14.82
C LEU A 3 -25.89 25.53 -14.92
N PHE A 4 -25.29 26.72 -14.96
CA PHE A 4 -23.83 26.87 -15.04
C PHE A 4 -23.16 26.69 -13.66
N ILE A 5 -23.87 27.07 -12.59
CA ILE A 5 -23.37 26.99 -11.21
C ILE A 5 -23.35 25.53 -10.71
N ARG A 6 -24.33 24.69 -11.08
CA ARG A 6 -24.33 23.26 -10.74
C ARG A 6 -23.20 22.47 -11.41
N ARG A 7 -22.77 22.89 -12.60
CA ARG A 7 -21.65 22.23 -13.32
C ARG A 7 -20.29 22.55 -12.69
N ILE A 8 -20.15 23.75 -12.10
CA ILE A 8 -18.96 24.15 -11.35
C ILE A 8 -18.92 23.48 -9.97
N GLN A 9 -20.07 23.29 -9.32
CA GLN A 9 -20.15 22.52 -8.08
C GLN A 9 -19.80 21.04 -8.28
N HIS A 10 -20.13 20.43 -9.42
CA HIS A 10 -19.71 19.06 -9.72
C HIS A 10 -18.21 18.94 -10.06
N LEU A 11 -17.59 20.03 -10.55
CA LEU A 11 -16.13 20.13 -10.75
C LEU A 11 -15.37 20.34 -9.43
N PHE A 12 -16.02 20.87 -8.40
CA PHE A 12 -15.42 21.02 -7.06
C PHE A 12 -15.85 19.93 -6.07
N ALA A 13 -16.93 19.18 -6.31
CA ALA A 13 -17.28 17.99 -5.52
C ALA A 13 -16.35 16.79 -5.83
N SER A 14 -15.54 16.88 -6.89
CA SER A 14 -14.42 15.95 -7.16
C SER A 14 -13.14 16.31 -6.40
N ARG A 15 -13.17 17.30 -5.49
CA ARG A 15 -12.05 17.66 -4.60
C ARG A 15 -12.00 16.84 -3.32
N ASP A 16 -12.97 15.98 -3.06
CA ASP A 16 -12.77 14.82 -2.16
C ASP A 16 -11.98 13.72 -2.88
N ALA A 17 -10.98 14.15 -3.65
CA ALA A 17 -9.94 13.29 -4.15
C ALA A 17 -9.28 12.70 -2.92
N ILE A 18 -9.63 11.45 -2.60
CA ILE A 18 -8.79 10.60 -1.77
C ILE A 18 -7.40 10.74 -2.37
N MET A 19 -6.51 11.44 -1.65
CA MET A 19 -5.27 11.93 -2.23
C MET A 19 -4.43 10.72 -2.60
N SER A 20 -4.48 10.33 -3.87
CA SER A 20 -3.62 9.28 -4.39
C SER A 20 -2.18 9.65 -4.05
N TYR A 21 -1.47 8.78 -3.35
CA TYR A 21 -0.07 8.95 -3.00
C TYR A 21 0.70 7.70 -3.38
N VAL A 22 1.98 7.87 -3.69
CA VAL A 22 2.82 6.73 -4.05
C VAL A 22 2.99 5.82 -2.84
N GLY A 23 2.74 4.53 -3.01
CA GLY A 23 2.72 3.52 -1.95
C GLY A 23 1.33 3.20 -1.42
N ALA A 24 0.31 4.01 -1.73
CA ALA A 24 -1.03 3.71 -1.25
C ALA A 24 -1.55 2.40 -1.86
N PHE A 25 -2.23 1.62 -1.04
CA PHE A 25 -3.00 0.47 -1.48
C PHE A 25 -4.33 0.95 -2.08
N ALA A 26 -4.68 0.42 -3.24
CA ALA A 26 -5.82 0.90 -4.00
C ALA A 26 -6.52 -0.27 -4.71
N ASN A 27 -7.73 -0.01 -5.18
CA ASN A 27 -8.37 -0.79 -6.23
C ASN A 27 -8.69 0.15 -7.42
N SER A 28 -9.35 -0.39 -8.44
CA SER A 28 -9.77 0.39 -9.60
C SER A 28 -11.18 0.01 -10.05
N ASP A 29 -11.79 0.86 -10.88
CA ASP A 29 -13.04 0.54 -11.56
C ASP A 29 -12.97 -0.70 -12.48
N MET A 30 -11.76 -1.11 -12.89
CA MET A 30 -11.53 -2.27 -13.77
C MET A 30 -11.38 -3.58 -13.02
N SER A 31 -10.98 -3.55 -11.75
CA SER A 31 -10.71 -4.76 -10.98
C SER A 31 -10.74 -4.48 -9.47
N PRO A 32 -11.39 -5.38 -8.68
CA PRO A 32 -11.35 -5.33 -7.22
C PRO A 32 -10.00 -5.81 -6.65
N ASP A 33 -9.06 -6.27 -7.49
CA ASP A 33 -7.75 -6.75 -7.05
C ASP A 33 -6.98 -5.67 -6.29
N LEU A 34 -6.18 -6.11 -5.31
CA LEU A 34 -5.29 -5.23 -4.57
C LEU A 34 -4.17 -4.70 -5.47
N LEU A 35 -4.11 -3.39 -5.61
CA LEU A 35 -3.10 -2.64 -6.34
C LEU A 35 -2.25 -1.82 -5.36
N VAL A 36 -1.01 -1.52 -5.76
CA VAL A 36 -0.18 -0.49 -5.13
C VAL A 36 0.10 0.64 -6.11
N ILE A 37 -0.05 1.89 -5.68
CA ILE A 37 0.34 3.05 -6.48
C ILE A 37 1.87 3.13 -6.55
N THR A 38 2.44 2.97 -7.74
CA THR A 38 3.89 2.94 -7.94
C THR A 38 4.48 4.28 -8.37
N SER A 39 3.68 5.15 -8.99
CA SER A 39 4.05 6.54 -9.30
C SER A 39 2.83 7.36 -9.69
N ILE A 40 2.95 8.68 -9.57
CA ILE A 40 1.92 9.64 -9.95
C ILE A 40 2.56 10.67 -10.87
N HIS A 41 2.02 10.79 -12.08
CA HIS A 41 2.38 11.82 -13.04
C HIS A 41 1.38 12.96 -12.92
N ARG A 42 1.89 14.16 -12.63
CA ARG A 42 1.11 15.41 -12.69
C ARG A 42 1.28 16.03 -14.07
N LEU A 43 0.37 16.94 -14.44
CA LEU A 43 0.31 17.79 -15.65
C LEU A 43 1.39 17.59 -16.74
N PRO A 44 1.03 17.52 -18.03
CA PRO A 44 -0.25 17.93 -18.63
C PRO A 44 -1.29 16.81 -18.74
N ARG A 45 -0.92 15.55 -18.47
CA ARG A 45 -1.84 14.42 -18.39
C ARG A 45 -1.66 13.74 -17.05
N GLU A 46 -2.64 13.94 -16.16
CA GLU A 46 -2.61 13.28 -14.87
C GLU A 46 -2.82 11.78 -15.04
N ALA A 47 -1.90 10.99 -14.48
CA ALA A 47 -1.95 9.56 -14.57
C ALA A 47 -1.34 8.92 -13.32
N VAL A 48 -1.93 7.82 -12.90
CA VAL A 48 -1.48 7.02 -11.77
C VAL A 48 -1.02 5.67 -12.30
N ARG A 49 0.23 5.31 -12.02
CA ARG A 49 0.75 3.98 -12.32
C ARG A 49 0.50 3.07 -11.12
N LEU A 50 -0.05 1.90 -11.40
CA LEU A 50 -0.47 0.90 -10.44
C LEU A 50 0.20 -0.42 -10.76
N CYS A 51 0.46 -1.22 -9.74
CA CYS A 51 0.91 -2.59 -9.88
C CYS A 51 -0.05 -3.50 -9.13
N ARG A 52 -0.59 -4.51 -9.81
CA ARG A 52 -1.38 -5.56 -9.19
C ARG A 52 -0.48 -6.53 -8.43
N LEU A 53 -0.84 -6.87 -7.20
CA LEU A 53 0.02 -7.69 -6.33
C LEU A 53 -0.10 -9.21 -6.56
N SER A 54 -1.19 -9.67 -7.19
CA SER A 54 -1.37 -11.08 -7.53
C SER A 54 -0.38 -11.53 -8.60
N ASP A 55 -0.18 -10.75 -9.66
CA ASP A 55 0.60 -11.18 -10.85
C ASP A 55 1.57 -10.12 -11.41
N GLY A 56 1.64 -8.93 -10.80
CA GLY A 56 2.56 -7.88 -11.22
C GLY A 56 2.09 -7.05 -12.41
N LEU A 57 0.84 -7.22 -12.86
CA LEU A 57 0.28 -6.43 -13.96
C LEU A 57 0.42 -4.93 -13.67
N GLN A 58 1.07 -4.21 -14.58
CA GLN A 58 1.22 -2.76 -14.51
C GLN A 58 0.07 -2.08 -15.26
N MET A 59 -0.56 -1.10 -14.63
CA MET A 59 -1.65 -0.33 -15.22
C MET A 59 -1.36 1.16 -15.10
N THR A 60 -1.85 1.94 -16.07
CA THR A 60 -1.83 3.41 -15.99
C THR A 60 -3.25 3.90 -16.13
N LEU A 61 -3.79 4.48 -15.08
CA LEU A 61 -5.18 4.94 -15.02
C LEU A 61 -5.24 6.44 -14.74
N ALA A 62 -6.32 7.07 -15.19
CA ALA A 62 -6.64 8.44 -14.79
C ALA A 62 -7.00 8.45 -13.29
N PRO A 63 -6.64 9.50 -12.51
CA PRO A 63 -6.91 9.55 -11.07
C PRO A 63 -8.36 9.23 -10.64
N PRO A 64 -9.42 9.66 -11.37
CA PRO A 64 -10.80 9.35 -10.97
C PRO A 64 -11.16 7.85 -10.97
N ARG A 65 -10.33 7.02 -11.60
CA ARG A 65 -10.54 5.57 -11.73
C ARG A 65 -9.81 4.76 -10.66
N VAL A 66 -9.12 5.44 -9.75
CA VAL A 66 -8.30 4.85 -8.69
C VAL A 66 -8.95 5.18 -7.37
N HIS A 67 -9.22 4.16 -6.56
CA HIS A 67 -9.75 4.35 -5.21
C HIS A 67 -8.73 3.82 -4.21
N VAL A 68 -8.11 4.73 -3.46
CA VAL A 68 -7.21 4.36 -2.37
C VAL A 68 -8.04 3.81 -1.22
N LEU A 69 -7.59 2.68 -0.66
CA LEU A 69 -8.26 1.97 0.40
C LEU A 69 -7.96 2.63 1.76
N SER A 70 -9.01 2.92 2.52
CA SER A 70 -8.88 3.46 3.88
C SER A 70 -8.31 2.42 4.87
N ASN A 71 -8.52 1.12 4.60
CA ASN A 71 -8.01 -0.03 5.33
C ASN A 71 -6.90 -0.77 4.55
N GLY A 72 -6.08 -0.01 3.81
CA GLY A 72 -5.07 -0.59 2.91
C GLY A 72 -4.07 -1.55 3.58
N ILE A 73 -3.70 -1.29 4.84
CA ILE A 73 -2.84 -2.18 5.63
C ILE A 73 -3.54 -3.52 5.82
N GLU A 74 -4.77 -3.51 6.35
CA GLU A 74 -5.55 -4.72 6.62
C GLU A 74 -5.81 -5.51 5.32
N THR A 75 -6.12 -4.84 4.21
CA THR A 75 -6.31 -5.52 2.90
C THR A 75 -5.01 -6.13 2.37
N PHE A 76 -3.86 -5.51 2.62
CA PHE A 76 -2.57 -6.11 2.29
C PHE A 76 -2.29 -7.37 3.14
N GLU A 77 -2.63 -7.35 4.43
CA GLU A 77 -2.51 -8.53 5.29
C GLU A 77 -3.38 -9.69 4.81
N GLU A 78 -4.61 -9.40 4.38
CA GLU A 78 -5.52 -10.36 3.75
C GLU A 78 -4.92 -10.95 2.46
N HIS A 79 -4.33 -10.12 1.61
CA HIS A 79 -3.64 -10.55 0.40
C HIS A 79 -2.47 -11.50 0.73
N VAL A 80 -1.63 -11.14 1.70
CA VAL A 80 -0.52 -11.96 2.18
C VAL A 80 -1.01 -13.34 2.63
N MET A 81 -2.05 -13.37 3.46
CA MET A 81 -2.64 -14.62 3.93
C MET A 81 -3.21 -15.47 2.80
N ALA A 82 -3.89 -14.84 1.81
CA ALA A 82 -4.47 -15.53 0.68
C ALA A 82 -3.39 -16.17 -0.22
N GLU A 83 -2.32 -15.44 -0.54
CA GLU A 83 -1.23 -15.92 -1.38
C GLU A 83 -0.45 -17.06 -0.71
N VAL A 84 -0.16 -16.94 0.59
CA VAL A 84 0.49 -18.03 1.35
C VAL A 84 -0.41 -19.27 1.41
N LYS A 85 -1.71 -19.12 1.71
CA LYS A 85 -2.66 -20.25 1.72
C LYS A 85 -2.75 -20.90 0.35
N LYS A 86 -2.73 -20.13 -0.74
CA LYS A 86 -2.73 -20.64 -2.11
C LYS A 86 -1.47 -21.46 -2.40
N ALA A 87 -0.29 -20.93 -2.08
CA ALA A 87 0.97 -21.64 -2.25
C ALA A 87 1.03 -22.94 -1.42
N LEU A 88 0.58 -22.89 -0.17
CA LEU A 88 0.49 -24.06 0.70
C LEU A 88 -0.44 -25.13 0.12
N LYS A 89 -1.61 -24.76 -0.41
CA LYS A 89 -2.53 -25.72 -1.04
C LYS A 89 -1.93 -26.38 -2.29
N LEU A 90 -1.17 -25.64 -3.08
CA LEU A 90 -0.48 -26.18 -4.26
C LEU A 90 0.64 -27.16 -3.87
N ASN A 91 1.33 -26.90 -2.76
CA ASN A 91 2.41 -27.74 -2.23
C ASN A 91 1.94 -28.87 -1.30
N ALA A 92 0.71 -28.78 -0.76
CA ALA A 92 0.15 -29.76 0.18
C ALA A 92 -0.12 -31.13 -0.46
N SER A 93 -0.11 -31.21 -1.79
CA SER A 93 -0.04 -32.46 -2.54
C SER A 93 1.25 -33.25 -2.25
N LEU A 94 2.27 -32.63 -1.65
CA LEU A 94 3.58 -33.23 -1.35
C LEU A 94 3.96 -33.24 0.14
N SER A 95 3.36 -32.40 1.01
CA SER A 95 3.57 -32.47 2.46
C SER A 95 2.49 -31.77 3.29
N LEU A 96 2.24 -32.28 4.51
CA LEU A 96 1.26 -31.76 5.47
C LEU A 96 1.83 -30.55 6.23
N GLU A 97 2.13 -29.45 5.52
CA GLU A 97 2.57 -28.22 6.19
C GLU A 97 1.45 -27.61 7.03
N LYS A 98 1.74 -27.36 8.31
CA LYS A 98 0.82 -26.68 9.22
C LYS A 98 0.58 -25.24 8.78
N LEU A 99 -0.68 -24.81 8.83
CA LEU A 99 -1.04 -23.42 8.61
C LEU A 99 -0.41 -22.52 9.68
N PRO A 100 0.08 -21.33 9.31
CA PRO A 100 0.63 -20.38 10.28
C PRO A 100 -0.43 -19.91 11.28
N GLN A 101 -0.02 -19.67 12.52
CA GLN A 101 -0.92 -19.26 13.62
C GLN A 101 -0.98 -17.74 13.81
N ARG A 102 0.09 -17.02 13.43
CA ARG A 102 0.21 -15.58 13.60
C ARG A 102 0.51 -14.90 12.27
N PHE A 103 0.08 -13.64 12.12
CA PHE A 103 0.33 -12.89 10.89
C PHE A 103 1.82 -12.79 10.55
N GLY A 104 2.70 -12.60 11.54
CA GLY A 104 4.15 -12.55 11.30
C GLY A 104 4.70 -13.80 10.58
N GLU A 105 4.15 -14.97 10.86
CA GLU A 105 4.55 -16.21 10.17
C GLU A 105 4.03 -16.25 8.72
N TYR A 106 2.82 -15.73 8.46
CA TYR A 106 2.33 -15.53 7.09
C TYR A 106 3.21 -14.55 6.33
N PHE A 107 3.60 -13.44 6.97
CA PHE A 107 4.44 -12.42 6.34
C PHE A 107 5.82 -12.97 5.97
N VAL A 108 6.51 -13.65 6.88
CA VAL A 108 7.82 -14.29 6.60
C VAL A 108 7.71 -15.30 5.45
N ARG A 109 6.66 -16.12 5.42
CA ARG A 109 6.43 -17.05 4.30
C ARG A 109 6.16 -16.31 2.99
N TYR A 110 5.43 -15.20 3.03
CA TYR A 110 5.15 -14.38 1.85
C TYR A 110 6.41 -13.72 1.28
N LEU A 111 7.34 -13.27 2.14
CA LEU A 111 8.66 -12.79 1.71
C LEU A 111 9.43 -13.89 0.99
N ARG A 112 9.46 -15.09 1.57
CA ARG A 112 10.11 -16.25 0.96
C ARG A 112 9.51 -16.62 -0.39
N LEU A 113 8.18 -16.72 -0.49
CA LEU A 113 7.48 -16.97 -1.75
C LEU A 113 7.78 -15.90 -2.79
N THR A 114 7.86 -14.63 -2.38
CA THR A 114 8.18 -13.51 -3.26
C THR A 114 9.59 -13.65 -3.83
N SER A 115 10.56 -14.01 -2.98
CA SER A 115 11.95 -14.25 -3.40
C SER A 115 12.07 -15.46 -4.33
N GLU A 116 11.50 -16.61 -3.95
CA GLU A 116 11.56 -17.87 -4.71
C GLU A 116 10.91 -17.74 -6.09
N ALA A 117 9.77 -17.04 -6.17
CA ALA A 117 9.08 -16.79 -7.43
C ALA A 117 9.65 -15.60 -8.24
N GLN A 118 10.71 -14.95 -7.75
CA GLN A 118 11.27 -13.72 -8.34
C GLN A 118 10.23 -12.61 -8.55
N ALA A 119 9.22 -12.55 -7.68
CA ALA A 119 8.08 -11.63 -7.77
C ALA A 119 8.42 -10.22 -7.26
N ASN A 120 9.51 -9.64 -7.76
CA ASN A 120 10.10 -8.37 -7.32
C ASN A 120 9.12 -7.16 -7.37
N TYR A 121 8.05 -7.28 -8.15
CA TYR A 121 6.98 -6.28 -8.21
C TYR A 121 6.27 -6.08 -6.85
N ARG A 122 6.31 -7.07 -5.95
CA ARG A 122 5.74 -6.99 -4.59
C ARG A 122 6.58 -6.16 -3.62
N ASN A 123 7.89 -5.97 -3.90
CA ASN A 123 8.81 -5.32 -2.96
C ASN A 123 8.40 -3.90 -2.57
N LYS A 124 7.81 -3.14 -3.51
CA LYS A 124 7.30 -1.79 -3.22
C LYS A 124 6.13 -1.79 -2.24
N ALA A 125 5.24 -2.78 -2.36
CA ALA A 125 4.10 -2.95 -1.46
C ALA A 125 4.56 -3.44 -0.08
N ILE A 126 5.45 -4.42 -0.04
CA ILE A 126 6.09 -4.92 1.20
C ILE A 126 6.75 -3.77 1.97
N MET A 127 7.59 -2.97 1.31
CA MET A 127 8.24 -1.83 1.93
C MET A 127 7.23 -0.80 2.46
N THR A 128 6.16 -0.55 1.70
CA THR A 128 5.13 0.39 2.14
C THR A 128 4.36 -0.13 3.36
N TYR A 129 4.04 -1.42 3.38
CA TYR A 129 3.43 -2.06 4.55
C TYR A 129 4.31 -1.93 5.80
N VAL A 130 5.60 -2.25 5.70
CA VAL A 130 6.54 -2.12 6.84
C VAL A 130 6.60 -0.68 7.36
N ILE A 131 6.71 0.31 6.45
CA ILE A 131 6.72 1.74 6.82
C ILE A 131 5.44 2.13 7.55
N GLN A 132 4.28 1.78 6.98
CA GLN A 132 2.99 2.17 7.56
C GLN A 132 2.73 1.46 8.90
N GLN A 133 3.12 0.20 9.03
CA GLN A 133 2.94 -0.58 10.25
C GLN A 133 3.82 -0.07 11.39
N GLU A 134 5.10 0.22 11.12
CA GLU A 134 6.00 0.79 12.13
C GLU A 134 5.58 2.21 12.53
N PHE A 135 5.04 2.99 11.60
CA PHE A 135 4.47 4.29 11.92
C PHE A 135 3.23 4.17 12.81
N LYS A 136 2.29 3.28 12.48
CA LYS A 136 1.06 3.03 13.26
C LYS A 136 1.37 2.50 14.66
N ARG A 137 2.36 1.63 14.80
CA ARG A 137 2.74 0.98 16.07
C ARG A 137 3.26 1.97 17.13
N PHE A 138 4.06 2.94 16.72
CA PHE A 138 4.72 3.88 17.61
C PHE A 138 4.17 5.30 17.50
N TYR A 139 3.01 5.48 16.87
CA TYR A 139 2.45 6.82 16.66
C TYR A 139 2.15 7.52 17.99
N HIS A 140 2.94 8.54 18.30
CA HIS A 140 2.72 9.49 19.40
C HIS A 140 3.25 10.87 18.99
N SER A 141 2.91 11.91 19.75
CA SER A 141 3.17 13.32 19.39
C SER A 141 4.65 13.67 19.16
N SER A 142 5.57 12.96 19.80
CA SER A 142 7.02 13.13 19.65
C SER A 142 7.68 12.12 18.71
N TYR A 143 6.93 11.20 18.09
CA TYR A 143 7.50 10.19 17.19
C TYR A 143 7.86 10.81 15.85
N SER A 144 9.15 10.93 15.57
CA SER A 144 9.63 11.61 14.37
C SER A 144 9.71 10.67 13.16
N ILE A 145 9.68 11.23 11.95
CA ILE A 145 9.94 10.48 10.71
C ILE A 145 11.32 9.81 10.75
N THR A 146 12.29 10.43 11.42
CA THR A 146 13.65 9.89 11.58
C THR A 146 13.65 8.65 12.48
N ASP A 147 12.87 8.65 13.55
CA ASP A 147 12.73 7.47 14.43
C ASP A 147 11.98 6.34 13.71
N CYS A 148 10.92 6.69 12.97
CA CYS A 148 10.24 5.73 12.10
C CYS A 148 11.18 5.10 11.08
N TRP A 149 12.04 5.90 10.43
CA TRP A 149 13.03 5.38 9.49
C TRP A 149 14.01 4.42 10.15
N ARG A 150 14.53 4.74 11.34
CA ARG A 150 15.42 3.83 12.10
C ARG A 150 14.74 2.50 12.42
N HIS A 151 13.50 2.53 12.91
CA HIS A 151 12.74 1.32 13.21
C HIS A 151 12.45 0.48 11.97
N VAL A 152 12.09 1.14 10.86
CA VAL A 152 11.90 0.46 9.57
C VAL A 152 13.20 -0.18 9.10
N CYS A 153 14.35 0.49 9.22
CA CYS A 153 15.65 -0.12 8.90
C CYS A 153 15.90 -1.39 9.72
N CYS A 154 15.71 -1.34 11.04
CA CYS A 154 15.85 -2.53 11.89
C CYS A 154 14.92 -3.67 11.44
N ARG A 155 13.67 -3.36 11.08
CA ARG A 155 12.74 -4.37 10.54
C ARG A 155 13.17 -4.93 9.20
N CYS A 156 13.69 -4.09 8.31
CA CYS A 156 14.20 -4.54 7.02
C CYS A 156 15.38 -5.49 7.20
N ASP A 157 16.28 -5.23 8.15
CA ASP A 157 17.37 -6.16 8.49
C ASP A 157 16.85 -7.50 9.00
N GLU A 158 15.84 -7.51 9.88
CA GLU A 158 15.21 -8.75 10.37
C GLU A 158 14.55 -9.59 9.26
N TYR A 159 14.07 -8.92 8.21
CA TYR A 159 13.35 -9.54 7.09
C TYR A 159 14.20 -9.76 5.83
N ASP A 160 15.50 -9.47 5.88
CA ASP A 160 16.41 -9.51 4.73
C ASP A 160 15.90 -8.68 3.53
N LEU A 161 15.38 -7.48 3.83
CA LEU A 161 14.90 -6.52 2.85
C LEU A 161 15.93 -5.41 2.63
N ALA A 162 15.95 -4.87 1.41
CA ALA A 162 16.78 -3.70 1.11
C ALA A 162 16.42 -2.51 2.00
N LEU A 163 17.44 -1.93 2.65
CA LEU A 163 17.28 -0.79 3.55
C LEU A 163 16.68 0.43 2.82
N PRO A 164 15.60 1.03 3.33
CA PRO A 164 15.02 2.21 2.71
C PRO A 164 15.83 3.46 3.05
N THR A 165 15.79 4.43 2.14
CA THR A 165 16.28 5.78 2.43
C THR A 165 15.26 6.55 3.27
N LEU A 166 15.74 7.51 4.06
CA LEU A 166 14.87 8.43 4.80
C LEU A 166 13.88 9.17 3.88
N GLY A 167 14.30 9.51 2.66
CA GLY A 167 13.45 10.16 1.66
C GLY A 167 12.28 9.26 1.21
N LEU A 168 12.50 7.96 1.07
CA LEU A 168 11.45 7.01 0.75
C LEU A 168 10.42 6.92 1.88
N VAL A 169 10.88 6.79 3.13
CA VAL A 169 9.99 6.75 4.31
C VAL A 169 9.16 8.02 4.40
N ARG A 170 9.79 9.19 4.26
CA ARG A 170 9.11 10.48 4.25
C ARG A 170 8.02 10.54 3.17
N SER A 171 8.36 10.19 1.93
CA SER A 171 7.42 10.20 0.80
C SER A 171 6.20 9.29 1.01
N ARG A 172 6.39 8.14 1.68
CA ARG A 172 5.30 7.19 1.96
C ARG A 172 4.38 7.66 3.09
N LEU A 173 4.92 8.40 4.06
CA LEU A 173 4.15 8.92 5.21
C LEU A 173 3.48 10.27 4.95
N GLU A 174 4.02 11.10 4.07
CA GLU A 174 3.41 12.39 3.69
C GLU A 174 1.98 12.21 3.15
N GLY A 175 1.74 11.17 2.35
CA GLY A 175 0.40 10.80 1.89
C GLY A 175 -0.53 10.40 3.03
N LEU A 176 -0.06 9.51 3.91
CA LEU A 176 -0.81 8.98 5.05
C LEU A 176 -1.21 10.06 6.09
N ASN A 177 -0.31 11.02 6.34
CA ASN A 177 -0.53 12.10 7.29
C ASN A 177 -1.65 13.05 6.86
N THR A 178 -1.97 13.11 5.57
CA THR A 178 -3.08 13.95 5.09
C THR A 178 -4.43 13.39 5.55
N ASP A 179 -4.58 12.06 5.51
CA ASP A 179 -5.77 11.34 5.98
C ASP A 179 -5.88 11.34 7.51
N LEU A 180 -4.77 11.13 8.23
CA LEU A 180 -4.75 11.23 9.70
C LEU A 180 -5.06 12.67 10.15
N ARG A 181 -4.49 13.68 9.50
CA ARG A 181 -4.82 15.09 9.80
C ARG A 181 -6.27 15.42 9.51
N GLN A 182 -6.90 14.85 8.49
CA GLN A 182 -8.33 15.03 8.25
C GLN A 182 -9.17 14.32 9.32
N LYS A 183 -8.81 13.09 9.69
CA LYS A 183 -9.52 12.29 10.72
C LYS A 183 -9.49 12.93 12.12
N TYR A 184 -8.45 13.71 12.43
CA TYR A 184 -8.27 14.36 13.74
C TYR A 184 -8.37 15.90 13.73
N ARG A 185 -8.74 16.53 12.61
CA ARG A 185 -9.09 17.97 12.56
C ARG A 185 -10.58 18.24 12.78
N GLY A 186 -11.37 17.22 13.06
CA GLY A 186 -12.79 17.29 13.39
C GLY A 186 -13.10 17.23 14.89
N ILE A 187 -12.14 17.57 15.75
CA ILE A 187 -12.32 17.78 17.19
C ILE A 187 -11.92 19.23 17.50
#